data_AF-A0A927J4L9-F1
#
_entry.id   AF-A0A927J4L9-F1
#
_cell.length_a   1.000
_cell.length_b   1.000
_cell.length_c   1.000
_cell.angle_alpha   90.00
_cell.angle_beta   90.00
_cell.angle_gamma   90.00
#
_symmetry.space_group_name_H-M   'P 1'
#
loop_
_entity.id
_entity.type
_entity.pdbx_description
1 polymer ?
#
loop_
_entity_poly.entity_id
_entity_poly.type
_entity_poly.pdbx_seq_one_letter_code
_entity_poly.pdbx_strand_id
1 'polypeptide(L)' 'MIYEVKKDDIVLEIDDMVFFDKQPNEFRNMLNRLLVDNIAEFDNCLVILLETGRVIITEKEENNEI' A
#
# COMPACT_ATOMS: atom_id res chain seq x y z
N MET A 1 7.48 1.98 -9.74
CA MET A 1 8.04 2.94 -8.76
C MET A 1 7.96 2.27 -7.42
N ILE A 2 9.04 2.38 -6.64
CA ILE A 2 9.11 1.78 -5.31
C ILE A 2 8.60 2.81 -4.31
N TYR A 3 7.65 2.40 -3.47
CA TYR A 3 7.04 3.18 -2.40
C TYR A 3 7.40 2.60 -1.05
N GLU A 4 7.63 3.46 -0.07
CA GLU A 4 7.70 3.07 1.34
C GLU A 4 6.26 3.02 1.89
N VAL A 5 5.84 1.87 2.39
CA VAL A 5 4.51 1.64 2.97
C VAL A 5 4.65 1.36 4.46
N LYS A 6 4.00 2.19 5.29
CA LYS A 6 4.09 2.12 6.76
C LYS A 6 2.78 1.67 7.39
N LYS A 7 2.88 0.75 8.33
CA LYS A 7 1.78 0.41 9.23
C LYS A 7 2.32 0.03 10.60
N ASP A 8 1.92 0.77 11.62
CA ASP A 8 2.40 0.59 12.99
C ASP A 8 3.95 0.64 13.00
N ASP A 9 4.63 -0.41 13.45
CA ASP A 9 6.10 -0.51 13.47
C ASP A 9 6.71 -1.18 12.22
N ILE A 10 5.91 -1.47 11.20
CA ILE A 10 6.33 -2.17 9.97
C ILE A 10 6.52 -1.16 8.84
N VAL A 11 7.67 -1.26 8.17
CA VAL A 11 8.02 -0.49 6.97
C VAL A 11 8.39 -1.45 5.84
N LEU A 12 7.69 -1.33 4.71
CA LEU A 12 7.89 -2.19 3.53
C LEU A 12 8.17 -1.36 2.28
N GLU A 13 9.02 -1.88 1.40
CA GLU A 13 9.25 -1.32 0.07
C GLU A 13 8.41 -2.07 -0.98
N ILE A 14 7.52 -1.36 -1.67
CA ILE A 14 6.55 -1.92 -2.62
C ILE A 14 6.76 -1.33 -4.01
N ASP A 15 7.03 -2.18 -5.00
CA ASP A 15 7.12 -1.76 -6.40
C ASP A 15 5.76 -1.85 -7.10
N ASP A 16 5.14 -0.72 -7.44
CA ASP A 16 3.81 -0.68 -8.09
C ASP A 16 3.77 -1.35 -9.49
N MET A 17 4.94 -1.61 -10.09
CA MET A 17 5.06 -2.32 -11.36
C MET A 17 4.86 -3.82 -11.20
N VAL A 18 4.97 -4.34 -9.97
CA VAL A 18 4.78 -5.74 -9.62
C VAL A 18 3.32 -6.00 -9.26
N PHE A 19 2.75 -7.04 -9.87
CA PHE A 19 1.38 -7.47 -9.54
C PHE A 19 1.27 -7.94 -8.10
N PHE A 20 0.09 -7.74 -7.52
CA PHE A 20 -0.19 -8.02 -6.12
C PHE A 20 0.21 -9.42 -5.68
N ASP A 21 0.02 -10.44 -6.51
CA ASP A 21 0.36 -11.84 -6.21
C ASP A 21 1.87 -12.10 -6.06
N LYS A 22 2.69 -11.22 -6.62
CA LYS A 22 4.17 -11.27 -6.59
C LYS A 22 4.79 -10.29 -5.61
N GLN A 23 3.98 -9.48 -4.93
CA GLN A 23 4.47 -8.60 -3.87
C GLN A 23 4.93 -9.40 -2.64
N PRO A 24 5.75 -8.80 -1.75
CA PRO A 24 6.17 -9.45 -0.51
C PRO A 24 5.01 -10.05 0.27
N ASN A 25 5.19 -11.26 0.80
CA ASN A 25 4.12 -11.98 1.54
C ASN A 25 3.52 -11.14 2.67
N GLU A 26 4.36 -10.38 3.35
CA GLU A 26 3.95 -9.50 4.44
C GLU A 26 2.99 -8.41 3.97
N PHE A 27 3.34 -7.70 2.90
CA PHE A 27 2.46 -6.73 2.26
C PHE A 27 1.14 -7.35 1.81
N ARG A 28 1.19 -8.53 1.17
CA ARG A 28 -0.02 -9.22 0.71
C ARG A 28 -0.96 -9.55 1.87
N ASN A 29 -0.40 -10.04 2.98
CA ASN A 29 -1.17 -10.36 4.18
C ASN A 29 -1.75 -9.10 4.84
N MET A 30 -0.97 -8.02 4.92
CA MET A 30 -1.42 -6.75 5.48
C MET A 30 -2.53 -6.14 4.65
N LEU A 31 -2.34 -6.05 3.32
CA LEU A 31 -3.34 -5.48 2.41
C LEU A 31 -4.65 -6.24 2.51
N ASN A 32 -4.62 -7.59 2.49
CA ASN A 32 -5.82 -8.43 2.62
C ASN A 32 -6.56 -8.24 3.97
N ARG A 33 -5.88 -7.80 5.03
CA ARG A 33 -6.51 -7.51 6.33
C ARG A 33 -7.12 -6.12 6.41
N LEU A 34 -6.56 -5.17 5.66
CA LEU A 34 -6.97 -3.76 5.68
C LEU A 34 -7.97 -3.40 4.57
N LEU A 35 -8.13 -4.26 3.56
CA LEU A 35 -8.97 -4.04 2.40
C LEU A 35 -10.45 -3.87 2.78
N VAL A 36 -11.01 -2.71 2.43
CA VAL A 36 -12.44 -2.40 2.43
C VAL A 36 -12.76 -1.76 1.09
N ASP A 37 -13.75 -2.26 0.33
CA ASP A 37 -14.09 -1.60 -0.94
C ASP A 37 -13.15 -1.95 -2.11
N ASN A 38 -11.95 -2.49 -1.85
CA ASN A 38 -10.73 -2.51 -2.69
C ASN A 38 -9.65 -1.49 -2.29
N ILE A 39 -9.88 -0.73 -1.22
CA ILE A 39 -9.00 0.31 -0.71
C ILE A 39 -8.46 -0.13 0.65
N ALA A 40 -7.20 0.19 0.93
CA ALA A 40 -6.58 0.03 2.23
C ALA A 40 -5.83 1.29 2.62
N GLU A 41 -6.00 1.69 3.89
CA GLU A 41 -5.35 2.85 4.44
C GLU A 41 -4.14 2.45 5.30
N PHE A 42 -2.98 2.93 4.89
CA PHE A 42 -1.71 2.82 5.59
C PHE A 42 -1.40 4.15 6.27
N ASP A 43 -0.39 4.18 7.12
CA ASP A 43 -0.15 5.36 7.96
C ASP A 43 0.31 6.55 7.10
N ASN A 44 1.10 6.29 6.05
CA ASN A 44 1.65 7.29 5.15
C ASN A 44 1.05 7.28 3.73
N CYS A 45 0.18 6.32 3.39
CA CYS A 45 -0.37 6.22 2.04
C CYS A 45 -1.74 5.56 2.00
N LEU A 46 -2.39 5.66 0.85
CA LEU A 46 -3.59 4.94 0.48
C LEU A 46 -3.24 3.98 -0.66
N VAL A 47 -3.71 2.74 -0.52
CA VAL A 47 -3.46 1.67 -1.49
C VAL A 47 -4.78 1.20 -2.09
N ILE A 48 -4.86 1.12 -3.41
CA ILE A 48 -6.01 0.59 -4.15
C ILE A 48 -5.59 -0.68 -4.88
N LEU A 49 -6.31 -1.78 -4.66
CA LEU A 49 -6.13 -3.02 -5.39
C LEU A 49 -7.17 -3.11 -6.52
N LEU A 50 -6.72 -3.07 -7.77
CA LEU A 50 -7.60 -3.29 -8.91
C LEU A 50 -7.88 -4.77 -9.12
N GLU A 51 -9.02 -5.11 -9.73
CA GLU A 51 -9.36 -6.49 -10.12
C GLU A 51 -8.31 -7.13 -11.04
N THR A 52 -7.54 -6.31 -11.76
CA THR A 52 -6.40 -6.75 -12.60
C THR A 52 -5.19 -7.23 -11.79
N GLY A 53 -5.23 -7.14 -10.46
CA GLY A 53 -4.11 -7.41 -9.56
C GLY A 53 -3.08 -6.28 -9.50
N ARG A 54 -3.37 -5.13 -10.11
CA ARG A 54 -2.53 -3.93 -10.01
C ARG A 54 -2.76 -3.22 -8.68
N VAL A 55 -1.66 -2.72 -8.11
CA VAL A 55 -1.67 -1.93 -6.89
C VAL A 55 -1.38 -0.49 -7.27
N ILE A 56 -2.25 0.43 -6.86
CA ILE A 56 -2.02 1.87 -6.97
C ILE A 56 -1.71 2.39 -5.58
N ILE A 57 -0.63 3.15 -5.44
CA ILE A 57 -0.22 3.75 -4.16
C ILE A 57 -0.26 5.26 -4.31
N THR A 58 -0.93 5.93 -3.38
CA THR A 58 -0.99 7.40 -3.29
C THR A 58 -0.51 7.80 -1.90
N GLU A 59 0.60 8.53 -1.85
CA GLU A 59 1.13 9.05 -0.59
C GLU A 59 0.14 10.07 0.00
N LYS A 60 -0.05 9.99 1.31
CA LYS A 60 -0.77 11.04 2.03
C LYS A 60 0.13 12.26 2.05
N GLU A 61 -0.40 13.43 1.73
CA GLU A 61 0.33 14.67 1.97
C GLU A 61 0.64 14.76 3.46
N GLU A 62 1.92 14.78 3.83
CA GLU A 62 2.32 15.32 5.12
C GLU A 62 1.89 16.79 5.07
N ASN A 63 0.74 17.11 5.64
CA ASN A 63 0.36 18.49 5.88
C ASN A 63 1.51 19.10 6.68
N ASN A 64 2.34 19.89 5.99
CA ASN A 64 3.18 20.90 6.62
C ASN A 64 2.20 21.83 7.34
N GLU A 65 1.89 21.53 8.60
CA GLU A 65 1.29 22.49 9.50
C GLU A 65 2.31 23.62 9.66
N ILE A 66 2.02 24.74 9.01
CA ILE A 66 2.76 26.01 9.11
C ILE A 66 2.41 26.66 10.45
#